data_AF-A0A954LN36-F1
#
_entry.id   AF-A0A954LN36-F1
#
_cell.length_a   1.000
_cell.length_b   1.000
_cell.length_c   1.000
_cell.angle_alpha   90.00
_cell.angle_beta   90.00
_cell.angle_gamma   90.00
#
_symmetry.space_group_name_H-M   'P 1'
#
loop_
_entity.id
_entity.type
_entity.pdbx_description
1 polymer ?
#
loop_
_entity_poly.entity_id
_entity_poly.type
_entity_poly.pdbx_seq_one_letter_code
_entity_poly.pdbx_strand_id
1 'polypeptide(L)'
;MSDWILEQLREAKRRAGEGSGVIRRLNNNEYRNTIRDLFAGMDFDPTSTFLDDEVVDGFDNDGARTFTSSYSLQEYLAAGKLVAERAIVLGERPASIRRSWPAKELVNTREFAKKKWQRVATYETHEDGVVLNETNYGRLRGSRFVPPRFRVPASGNYAIRVKGYGISADGAPVIVGFDKGPTPHTSVGTTVMHRIANVQFALDKMGTYEVVSHLDAGDFLSIRFVNGTMNRRNKNPYNRLLVHSLEIEGPLSEEWPPARTQVVTGPDFRNVDDLKKSAPKFLRRAYRRPPTLDEITFFIDLVQRRLKENYSLEESLELAVQYVLASPEFLYLEEKPGPLDDYAIASRLSYFLWSS
;
A
#
# COMPACT_ATOMS: atom_id res chain seq x y z
N MET A 1 -7.90 21.47 -19.09
CA MET A 1 -6.95 20.44 -18.59
C MET A 1 -7.47 19.03 -18.82
N SER A 2 -8.75 18.74 -18.53
CA SER A 2 -9.46 17.54 -19.02
C SER A 2 -9.33 17.35 -20.54
N ASP A 3 -9.32 18.46 -21.30
CA ASP A 3 -9.26 18.44 -22.76
C ASP A 3 -7.97 17.82 -23.31
N TRP A 4 -6.86 17.93 -22.58
CA TRP A 4 -5.58 17.33 -23.01
C TRP A 4 -5.61 15.81 -22.90
N ILE A 5 -6.09 15.25 -21.78
CA ILE A 5 -6.21 13.79 -21.64
C ILE A 5 -7.21 13.25 -22.67
N LEU A 6 -8.32 13.96 -22.89
CA LEU A 6 -9.29 13.59 -23.92
C LEU A 6 -8.68 13.63 -25.33
N GLU A 7 -7.80 14.60 -25.61
CA GLU A 7 -7.09 14.66 -26.88
C GLU A 7 -6.08 13.53 -27.03
N GLN A 8 -5.30 13.22 -25.98
CA GLN A 8 -4.40 12.06 -26.00
C GLN A 8 -5.18 10.75 -26.19
N LEU A 9 -6.35 10.59 -25.56
CA LEU A 9 -7.22 9.42 -25.77
C LEU A 9 -7.73 9.35 -27.22
N ARG A 10 -8.07 10.49 -27.83
CA ARG A 10 -8.46 10.55 -29.24
C ARG A 10 -7.28 10.21 -30.17
N GLU A 11 -6.10 10.75 -29.90
CA GLU A 11 -4.88 10.44 -30.66
C GLU A 11 -4.48 8.97 -30.54
N ALA A 12 -4.55 8.40 -29.34
CA ALA A 12 -4.31 6.98 -29.11
C ALA A 12 -5.32 6.11 -29.86
N LYS A 13 -6.62 6.46 -29.83
CA LYS A 13 -7.66 5.77 -30.61
C LYS A 13 -7.44 5.91 -32.12
N ARG A 14 -6.94 7.06 -32.58
CA ARG A 14 -6.62 7.29 -33.99
C ARG A 14 -5.41 6.44 -34.43
N ARG A 15 -4.35 6.39 -33.61
CA ARG A 15 -3.20 5.48 -33.80
C ARG A 15 -3.65 4.01 -33.87
N ALA A 16 -4.59 3.62 -33.00
CA ALA A 16 -5.20 2.28 -32.99
C ALA A 16 -5.97 1.95 -34.27
N GLY A 17 -6.65 2.94 -34.85
CA GLY A 17 -7.44 2.77 -36.07
C GLY A 17 -6.62 2.82 -37.36
N GLU A 18 -5.46 3.49 -37.33
CA GLU A 18 -4.56 3.67 -38.48
C GLU A 18 -3.53 2.53 -38.62
N GLY A 19 -3.22 1.79 -37.54
CA GLY A 19 -2.37 0.59 -37.57
C GLY A 19 -3.17 -0.65 -37.23
N SER A 20 -2.93 -1.79 -37.90
CA SER A 20 -3.59 -3.08 -37.64
C SER A 20 -3.29 -3.71 -36.27
N GLY A 21 -2.81 -2.92 -35.30
CA GLY A 21 -2.38 -3.33 -33.97
C GLY A 21 -3.53 -3.40 -32.97
N VAL A 22 -3.43 -4.37 -32.06
CA VAL A 22 -4.36 -4.50 -30.95
C VAL A 22 -3.86 -3.58 -29.84
N ILE A 23 -4.62 -2.53 -29.52
CA ILE A 23 -4.36 -1.73 -28.32
C ILE A 23 -5.07 -2.42 -27.15
N ARG A 24 -4.29 -2.94 -26.20
CA ARG A 24 -4.82 -3.58 -24.99
C ARG A 24 -4.59 -2.66 -23.79
N ARG A 25 -5.62 -2.47 -22.98
CA ARG A 25 -5.53 -1.77 -21.68
C ARG A 25 -4.92 -2.70 -20.62
N LEU A 26 -4.12 -2.15 -19.71
CA LEU A 26 -3.75 -2.86 -18.48
C LEU A 26 -5.00 -3.26 -17.70
N ASN A 27 -5.10 -4.51 -17.29
CA ASN A 27 -6.10 -4.94 -16.31
C ASN A 27 -5.76 -4.38 -14.90
N ASN A 28 -6.65 -4.55 -13.93
CA ASN A 28 -6.54 -3.98 -12.59
C ASN A 28 -5.30 -4.48 -11.85
N ASN A 29 -4.96 -5.77 -12.01
CA ASN A 29 -3.76 -6.36 -11.42
C ASN A 29 -2.48 -5.82 -12.08
N GLU A 30 -2.47 -5.72 -13.41
CA GLU A 30 -1.35 -5.16 -14.18
C GLU A 30 -1.14 -3.67 -13.84
N TYR A 31 -2.21 -2.88 -13.69
CA TYR A 31 -2.15 -1.49 -13.28
C TYR A 31 -1.54 -1.36 -11.87
N ARG A 32 -2.03 -2.14 -10.90
CA ARG A 32 -1.51 -2.18 -9.52
C ARG A 32 -0.03 -2.57 -9.48
N ASN A 33 0.35 -3.63 -10.20
CA ASN A 33 1.73 -4.10 -10.25
C ASN A 33 2.67 -3.09 -10.93
N THR A 34 2.20 -2.44 -12.00
CA THR A 34 2.95 -1.37 -12.67
C THR A 34 3.22 -0.20 -11.72
N ILE A 35 2.23 0.22 -10.93
CA ILE A 35 2.41 1.29 -9.93
C ILE A 35 3.40 0.87 -8.86
N ARG A 36 3.28 -0.35 -8.33
CA ARG A 36 4.19 -0.90 -7.33
C ARG A 36 5.63 -0.89 -7.84
N ASP A 37 5.87 -1.33 -9.08
CA ASP A 37 7.20 -1.33 -9.70
C ASP A 37 7.72 0.09 -9.97
N LEU A 38 6.87 0.97 -10.51
CA LEU A 38 7.24 2.34 -10.82
C LEU A 38 7.70 3.08 -9.56
N PHE A 39 6.92 3.01 -8.48
CA PHE A 39 7.14 3.78 -7.25
C PHE A 39 7.84 3.01 -6.13
N ALA A 40 8.91 2.28 -6.47
CA ALA A 40 9.85 1.68 -5.51
C ALA A 40 9.18 0.75 -4.48
N GLY A 41 8.27 -0.11 -4.94
CA GLY A 41 7.63 -1.13 -4.12
C GLY A 41 6.47 -0.62 -3.28
N MET A 42 5.91 0.55 -3.60
CA MET A 42 4.73 1.10 -2.91
C MET A 42 3.57 0.08 -2.92
N ASP A 43 3.22 -0.43 -1.74
CA ASP A 43 2.30 -1.56 -1.59
C ASP A 43 0.95 -1.09 -1.06
N PHE A 44 0.03 -0.77 -1.97
CA PHE A 44 -1.37 -0.50 -1.68
C PHE A 44 -2.23 -0.79 -2.93
N ASP A 45 -3.54 -0.82 -2.76
CA ASP A 45 -4.48 -1.06 -3.86
C ASP A 45 -5.13 0.23 -4.38
N PRO A 46 -4.64 0.81 -5.49
CA PRO A 46 -5.23 2.00 -6.10
C PRO A 46 -6.50 1.68 -6.91
N THR A 47 -6.82 0.40 -7.16
CA THR A 47 -7.96 -0.03 -7.98
C THR A 47 -9.14 -0.53 -7.13
N SER A 48 -9.13 -0.28 -5.82
CA SER A 48 -10.14 -0.81 -4.89
C SER A 48 -11.58 -0.38 -5.18
N THR A 49 -11.76 0.69 -5.97
CA THR A 49 -13.08 1.17 -6.42
C THR A 49 -13.41 0.78 -7.85
N PHE A 50 -12.47 0.16 -8.56
CA PHE A 50 -12.70 -0.26 -9.94
C PHE A 50 -13.68 -1.44 -9.91
N LEU A 51 -14.54 -1.52 -10.92
CA LEU A 51 -15.24 -2.77 -11.24
C LEU A 51 -14.23 -3.91 -11.47
N ASP A 52 -14.68 -5.16 -11.34
CA ASP A 52 -13.84 -6.31 -11.67
C ASP A 52 -13.69 -6.43 -13.19
N ASP A 53 -12.49 -6.83 -13.63
CA ASP A 53 -12.26 -7.14 -15.05
C ASP A 53 -12.93 -8.47 -15.44
N GLU A 54 -13.46 -8.54 -16.67
CA GLU A 54 -14.08 -9.77 -17.18
C GLU A 54 -13.01 -10.85 -17.45
N VAL A 55 -13.03 -11.94 -16.67
CA VAL A 55 -12.19 -13.11 -16.92
C VAL A 55 -12.80 -13.95 -18.04
N VAL A 56 -12.07 -14.12 -19.15
CA VAL A 56 -12.49 -14.97 -20.28
C VAL A 56 -11.55 -16.18 -20.39
N ASP A 57 -12.12 -17.39 -20.47
CA ASP A 57 -11.40 -18.67 -20.65
C ASP A 57 -10.19 -18.91 -19.71
N GLY A 58 -10.24 -18.34 -18.51
CA GLY A 58 -9.20 -18.52 -17.48
C GLY A 58 -7.95 -17.65 -17.65
N PHE A 59 -7.92 -16.75 -18.65
CA PHE A 59 -6.82 -15.81 -18.88
C PHE A 59 -7.35 -14.38 -18.98
N ASP A 60 -6.78 -13.47 -18.21
CA ASP A 60 -7.13 -12.04 -18.20
C ASP A 60 -6.31 -11.23 -19.24
N ASN A 61 -5.73 -11.91 -20.25
CA ASN A 61 -4.77 -11.32 -21.22
C ASN A 61 -5.28 -11.24 -22.67
N ASP A 62 -6.52 -11.62 -22.96
CA ASP A 62 -7.02 -11.68 -24.34
C ASP A 62 -7.46 -10.29 -24.87
N GLY A 63 -6.53 -9.62 -25.56
CA GLY A 63 -6.70 -8.25 -26.06
C GLY A 63 -7.75 -8.08 -27.17
N ALA A 64 -8.31 -9.16 -27.72
CA ALA A 64 -9.23 -9.09 -28.86
C ALA A 64 -10.63 -8.57 -28.49
N ARG A 65 -11.03 -8.54 -27.20
CA ARG A 65 -12.38 -8.13 -26.78
C ARG A 65 -12.50 -7.36 -25.46
N THR A 66 -11.46 -6.71 -24.95
CA THR A 66 -11.56 -5.80 -23.78
C THR A 66 -12.24 -4.46 -24.12
N PHE A 67 -13.39 -4.49 -24.79
CA PHE A 67 -14.09 -3.30 -25.31
C PHE A 67 -15.38 -2.95 -24.55
N THR A 68 -15.73 -3.68 -23.49
CA THR A 68 -17.08 -3.60 -22.88
C THR A 68 -17.17 -2.93 -21.50
N SER A 69 -16.07 -2.73 -20.79
CA SER A 69 -16.03 -1.89 -19.57
C SER A 69 -14.91 -0.86 -19.63
N SER A 70 -15.04 0.13 -20.52
CA SER A 70 -14.23 1.34 -20.43
C SER A 70 -14.57 2.06 -19.13
N TYR A 71 -13.73 1.87 -18.09
CA TYR A 71 -13.76 2.66 -16.86
C TYR A 71 -13.83 4.14 -17.19
N SER A 72 -14.48 4.90 -16.33
CA SER A 72 -14.50 6.35 -16.51
C SER A 72 -13.06 6.86 -16.36
N LEU A 73 -12.62 7.76 -17.23
CA LEU A 73 -11.37 8.53 -17.03
C LEU A 73 -11.28 9.10 -15.59
N GLN A 74 -12.43 9.34 -14.96
CA GLN A 74 -12.53 9.76 -13.56
C GLN A 74 -11.96 8.73 -12.57
N GLU A 75 -12.12 7.42 -12.80
CA GLU A 75 -11.60 6.36 -11.92
C GLU A 75 -10.08 6.30 -12.00
N TYR A 76 -9.49 6.36 -13.20
CA TYR A 76 -8.03 6.45 -13.35
C TYR A 76 -7.46 7.75 -12.78
N LEU A 77 -8.16 8.86 -12.94
CA LEU A 77 -7.75 10.11 -12.30
C LEU A 77 -7.84 10.02 -10.78
N ALA A 78 -8.86 9.36 -10.23
CA ALA A 78 -8.97 9.14 -8.79
C ALA A 78 -7.86 8.22 -8.26
N ALA A 79 -7.62 7.09 -8.93
CA ALA A 79 -6.53 6.17 -8.59
C ALA A 79 -5.17 6.85 -8.72
N GLY A 80 -4.91 7.54 -9.83
CA GLY A 80 -3.68 8.29 -10.08
C GLY A 80 -3.44 9.37 -9.04
N LYS A 81 -4.50 10.04 -8.55
CA LYS A 81 -4.40 11.00 -7.45
C LYS A 81 -3.95 10.32 -6.16
N LEU A 82 -4.58 9.20 -5.77
CA LEU A 82 -4.20 8.46 -4.57
C LEU A 82 -2.75 7.94 -4.61
N VAL A 83 -2.28 7.54 -5.79
CA VAL A 83 -0.88 7.16 -6.03
C VAL A 83 0.03 8.36 -5.90
N ALA A 84 -0.31 9.47 -6.56
CA ALA A 84 0.49 10.68 -6.56
C ALA A 84 0.67 11.25 -5.13
N GLU A 85 -0.41 11.37 -4.36
CA GLU A 85 -0.39 11.83 -2.96
C GLU A 85 0.48 10.94 -2.05
N ARG A 86 0.60 9.65 -2.38
CA ARG A 86 1.49 8.73 -1.65
C ARG A 86 2.92 8.77 -2.16
N ALA A 87 3.09 8.95 -3.47
CA ALA A 87 4.37 8.93 -4.17
C ALA A 87 5.19 10.17 -3.88
N ILE A 88 4.54 11.34 -3.91
CA ILE A 88 5.22 12.63 -3.83
C ILE A 88 5.15 13.10 -2.38
N VAL A 89 6.30 13.01 -1.72
CA VAL A 89 6.51 13.61 -0.41
C VAL A 89 7.75 14.48 -0.49
N LEU A 90 7.55 15.78 -0.34
CA LEU A 90 8.58 16.81 -0.36
C LEU A 90 8.60 17.59 0.96
N GLY A 91 9.47 18.59 1.05
CA GLY A 91 9.62 19.42 2.25
C GLY A 91 10.65 18.86 3.24
N GLU A 92 10.47 19.17 4.52
CA GLU A 92 11.38 18.71 5.56
C GLU A 92 11.17 17.23 5.88
N ARG A 93 12.29 16.52 6.05
CA ARG A 93 12.26 15.12 6.47
C ARG A 93 11.59 15.03 7.85
N PRO A 94 10.52 14.23 8.02
CA PRO A 94 9.88 14.06 9.31
C PRO A 94 10.87 13.45 10.32
N ALA A 95 10.81 13.94 11.55
CA ALA A 95 11.61 13.40 12.64
C ALA A 95 11.20 11.94 12.92
N SER A 96 12.19 11.05 12.98
CA SER A 96 11.95 9.66 13.36
C SER A 96 11.68 9.59 14.86
N ILE A 97 10.62 8.89 15.24
CA ILE A 97 10.28 8.63 16.64
C ILE A 97 10.53 7.18 16.98
N ARG A 98 11.00 6.91 18.20
CA ARG A 98 11.03 5.57 18.79
C ARG A 98 10.20 5.55 20.05
N ARG A 99 9.22 4.64 20.11
CA ARG A 99 8.34 4.45 21.27
C ARG A 99 8.34 2.98 21.65
N SER A 100 8.37 2.69 22.94
CA SER A 100 8.35 1.33 23.47
C SER A 100 7.38 1.25 24.64
N TRP A 101 6.63 0.16 24.69
CA TRP A 101 5.65 -0.12 25.74
C TRP A 101 5.88 -1.52 26.28
N PRO A 102 5.98 -1.69 27.60
CA PRO A 102 5.93 -3.02 28.21
C PRO A 102 4.52 -3.60 28.03
N ALA A 103 4.41 -4.93 27.96
CA ALA A 103 3.15 -5.60 27.71
C ALA A 103 2.03 -5.25 28.71
N LYS A 104 2.40 -4.91 29.95
CA LYS A 104 1.47 -4.48 31.01
C LYS A 104 0.71 -3.19 30.66
N GLU A 105 1.30 -2.30 29.86
CA GLU A 105 0.66 -1.06 29.39
C GLU A 105 -0.25 -1.28 28.17
N LEU A 106 0.00 -2.35 27.41
CA LEU A 106 -0.72 -2.69 26.18
C LEU A 106 -2.10 -3.32 26.44
N VAL A 107 -2.35 -3.81 27.65
CA VAL A 107 -3.54 -4.58 28.03
C VAL A 107 -4.52 -3.80 28.91
N ASN A 108 -4.46 -2.46 28.88
CA ASN A 108 -5.20 -1.57 29.77
C ASN A 108 -6.69 -1.93 29.87
N THR A 109 -7.11 -2.36 31.06
CA THR A 109 -8.37 -3.06 31.33
C THR A 109 -9.60 -2.17 31.49
N ARG A 110 -9.44 -0.84 31.52
CA ARG A 110 -10.54 0.08 31.85
C ARG A 110 -11.39 0.51 30.66
N GLU A 111 -10.84 0.57 29.45
CA GLU A 111 -11.60 1.06 28.28
C GLU A 111 -12.58 0.03 27.71
N PHE A 112 -12.29 -1.27 27.82
CA PHE A 112 -13.07 -2.32 27.15
C PHE A 112 -14.01 -3.13 28.06
N ALA A 113 -13.82 -3.14 29.39
CA ALA A 113 -14.61 -3.96 30.31
C ALA A 113 -15.37 -3.12 31.35
N LYS A 114 -16.55 -2.60 30.96
CA LYS A 114 -17.44 -1.84 31.86
C LYS A 114 -18.19 -2.72 32.88
N LYS A 115 -18.29 -4.04 32.67
CA LYS A 115 -19.06 -4.96 33.55
C LYS A 115 -18.21 -6.09 34.14
N LYS A 116 -18.51 -6.48 35.37
CA LYS A 116 -17.78 -7.51 36.15
C LYS A 116 -17.69 -8.88 35.45
N TRP A 117 -18.71 -9.26 34.70
CA TRP A 117 -18.76 -10.49 33.87
C TRP A 117 -18.10 -10.36 32.49
N GLN A 118 -17.67 -9.16 32.08
CA GLN A 118 -16.76 -8.96 30.94
C GLN A 118 -15.29 -9.18 31.34
N ARG A 119 -14.99 -9.38 32.63
CA ARG A 119 -13.63 -9.54 33.19
C ARG A 119 -13.15 -11.01 33.21
N VAL A 120 -13.62 -11.84 32.28
CA VAL A 120 -13.25 -13.27 32.25
C VAL A 120 -11.94 -13.43 31.48
N ALA A 121 -10.83 -13.47 32.23
CA ALA A 121 -9.49 -13.94 31.85
C ALA A 121 -9.05 -13.68 30.39
N THR A 122 -8.83 -12.41 30.03
CA THR A 122 -8.30 -12.00 28.73
C THR A 122 -6.78 -12.10 28.62
N TYR A 123 -6.11 -12.11 29.77
CA TYR A 123 -4.66 -12.21 29.87
C TYR A 123 -4.24 -12.57 31.30
N GLU A 124 -3.06 -13.16 31.43
CA GLU A 124 -2.38 -13.41 32.70
C GLU A 124 -1.10 -12.59 32.74
N THR A 125 -0.89 -11.84 33.82
CA THR A 125 0.36 -11.13 34.03
C THR A 125 1.39 -12.10 34.58
N HIS A 126 2.54 -12.17 33.93
CA HIS A 126 3.71 -12.93 34.36
C HIS A 126 4.86 -11.96 34.67
N GLU A 127 5.92 -12.47 35.28
CA GLU A 127 7.13 -11.67 35.54
C GLU A 127 7.72 -11.14 34.23
N ASP A 128 7.79 -12.01 33.22
CA ASP A 128 8.38 -11.74 31.91
C ASP A 128 7.44 -11.10 30.89
N GLY A 129 6.19 -10.79 31.24
CA GLY A 129 5.26 -10.17 30.30
C GLY A 129 3.80 -10.45 30.59
N VAL A 130 3.00 -10.50 29.53
CA VAL A 130 1.57 -10.78 29.59
C VAL A 130 1.24 -11.92 28.65
N VAL A 131 0.62 -12.98 29.17
CA VAL A 131 0.16 -14.12 28.39
C VAL A 131 -1.29 -13.90 27.97
N LEU A 132 -1.54 -13.94 26.67
CA LEU A 132 -2.84 -13.82 26.06
C LEU A 132 -3.46 -15.21 25.86
N ASN A 133 -4.71 -15.33 26.30
CA ASN A 133 -5.56 -16.50 26.06
C ASN A 133 -6.55 -16.16 24.92
N GLU A 134 -7.07 -17.17 24.20
CA GLU A 134 -8.11 -16.94 23.20
C GLU A 134 -9.38 -16.36 23.85
N THR A 135 -9.88 -15.24 23.31
CA THR A 135 -11.21 -14.74 23.65
C THR A 135 -12.24 -15.23 22.65
N ASN A 136 -13.29 -15.87 23.16
CA ASN A 136 -14.46 -16.27 22.38
C ASN A 136 -15.65 -15.41 22.85
N TYR A 137 -15.77 -14.18 22.33
CA TYR A 137 -16.89 -13.29 22.64
C TYR A 137 -17.58 -12.80 21.37
N GLY A 138 -18.65 -13.50 20.96
CA GLY A 138 -19.49 -13.10 19.83
C GLY A 138 -18.77 -13.11 18.47
N ARG A 139 -19.03 -12.11 17.62
CA ARG A 139 -18.44 -11.98 16.27
C ARG A 139 -16.99 -11.46 16.26
N LEU A 140 -16.45 -11.04 17.40
CA LEU A 140 -15.07 -10.56 17.52
C LEU A 140 -14.17 -11.70 17.99
N ARG A 141 -13.43 -12.32 17.06
CA ARG A 141 -12.40 -13.30 17.39
C ARG A 141 -11.05 -12.62 17.62
N GLY A 142 -10.30 -13.13 18.59
CA GLY A 142 -8.88 -12.80 18.81
C GLY A 142 -8.63 -11.67 19.81
N SER A 143 -7.77 -11.95 20.80
CA SER A 143 -7.23 -10.96 21.73
C SER A 143 -6.29 -10.01 20.99
N ARG A 144 -6.40 -8.70 21.25
CA ARG A 144 -5.63 -7.64 20.56
C ARG A 144 -4.90 -6.77 21.57
N PHE A 145 -3.78 -6.22 21.16
CA PHE A 145 -3.07 -5.14 21.83
C PHE A 145 -2.98 -3.92 20.92
N VAL A 146 -2.93 -2.77 21.58
CA VAL A 146 -2.86 -1.46 20.94
C VAL A 146 -1.84 -0.62 21.71
N PRO A 147 -0.90 0.04 21.02
CA PRO A 147 -0.03 1.02 21.67
C PRO A 147 -0.87 2.20 22.22
N PRO A 148 -0.88 2.44 23.54
CA PRO A 148 -1.74 3.45 24.14
C PRO A 148 -1.34 4.85 23.67
N ARG A 149 -2.36 5.64 23.29
CA ARG A 149 -2.21 7.04 22.82
C ARG A 149 -1.22 7.21 21.65
N PHE A 150 -0.98 6.15 20.89
CA PHE A 150 -0.17 6.23 19.69
C PHE A 150 -1.06 6.46 18.47
N ARG A 151 -0.64 7.42 17.66
CA ARG A 151 -1.08 7.65 16.28
C ARG A 151 0.17 7.88 15.48
N VAL A 152 0.18 7.40 14.24
CA VAL A 152 1.30 7.59 13.34
C VAL A 152 1.46 9.10 13.07
N PRO A 153 2.59 9.72 13.46
CA PRO A 153 2.73 11.17 13.39
C PRO A 153 2.94 11.70 11.97
N ALA A 154 3.54 10.90 11.09
CA ALA A 154 3.84 11.26 9.72
C ALA A 154 3.82 10.00 8.83
N SER A 155 3.42 10.14 7.57
CA SER A 155 3.38 9.00 6.64
C SER A 155 4.79 8.50 6.31
N GLY A 156 4.99 7.19 6.27
CA GLY A 156 6.25 6.58 5.88
C GLY A 156 6.40 5.15 6.38
N ASN A 157 7.57 4.55 6.20
CA ASN A 157 7.84 3.19 6.67
C ASN A 157 8.10 3.19 8.18
N TYR A 158 7.54 2.22 8.91
CA TYR A 158 7.79 2.05 10.34
C TYR A 158 8.22 0.61 10.61
N ALA A 159 9.22 0.43 11.48
CA ALA A 159 9.53 -0.86 12.08
C ALA A 159 8.64 -1.06 13.31
N ILE A 160 7.88 -2.14 13.31
CA ILE A 160 7.02 -2.57 14.42
C ILE A 160 7.63 -3.85 14.98
N ARG A 161 8.13 -3.80 16.21
CA ARG A 161 8.80 -4.92 16.87
C ARG A 161 7.99 -5.42 18.04
N VAL A 162 7.64 -6.69 18.03
CA VAL A 162 7.03 -7.37 19.18
C VAL A 162 8.03 -8.35 19.76
N LYS A 163 8.33 -8.21 21.05
CA LYS A 163 9.11 -9.19 21.79
C LYS A 163 8.16 -10.14 22.50
N GLY A 164 8.31 -11.44 22.30
CA GLY A 164 7.40 -12.44 22.83
C GLY A 164 7.67 -13.84 22.31
N TYR A 165 6.76 -14.77 22.60
CA TYR A 165 6.80 -16.14 22.08
C TYR A 165 5.42 -16.80 22.16
N GLY A 166 5.22 -17.83 21.33
CA GLY A 166 4.01 -18.65 21.37
C GLY A 166 4.10 -19.78 22.38
N ILE A 167 2.98 -20.17 22.96
CA ILE A 167 2.87 -21.35 23.81
C ILE A 167 1.83 -22.24 23.15
N SER A 168 2.17 -23.48 22.83
CA SER A 168 1.26 -24.43 22.20
C SER A 168 1.36 -25.80 22.85
N ALA A 169 0.22 -26.37 23.22
CA ALA A 169 0.17 -27.68 23.86
C ALA A 169 0.45 -28.84 22.89
N ASP A 170 0.18 -28.66 21.60
CA ASP A 170 0.30 -29.67 20.54
C ASP A 170 1.37 -29.29 19.49
N GLY A 171 2.14 -28.21 19.73
CA GLY A 171 3.15 -27.72 18.81
C GLY A 171 2.58 -26.95 17.61
N ALA A 172 1.28 -26.63 17.60
CA ALA A 172 0.68 -25.82 16.55
C ALA A 172 1.34 -24.43 16.47
N PRO A 173 1.45 -23.84 15.27
CA PRO A 173 2.05 -22.52 15.10
C PRO A 173 1.23 -21.46 15.83
N VAL A 174 1.90 -20.48 16.43
CA VAL A 174 1.25 -19.29 17.03
C VAL A 174 1.45 -18.11 16.09
N ILE A 175 0.35 -17.54 15.61
CA ILE A 175 0.35 -16.49 14.59
C ILE A 175 -0.08 -15.16 15.20
N VAL A 176 0.74 -14.14 14.98
CA VAL A 176 0.50 -12.75 15.40
C VAL A 176 0.30 -11.87 14.17
N GLY A 177 -0.85 -11.21 14.12
CA GLY A 177 -1.24 -10.33 13.03
C GLY A 177 -0.98 -8.88 13.38
N PHE A 178 -0.43 -8.13 12.44
CA PHE A 178 -0.21 -6.70 12.52
C PHE A 178 -1.21 -6.05 11.59
N ASP A 179 -2.02 -5.13 12.11
CA ASP A 179 -3.10 -4.48 11.37
C ASP A 179 -2.97 -2.94 11.54
N LYS A 180 -3.27 -2.16 10.49
CA LYS A 180 -3.34 -0.69 10.51
C LYS A 180 -4.71 -0.19 10.06
N GLY A 181 -5.07 1.04 10.38
CA GLY A 181 -6.23 1.69 9.78
C GLY A 181 -6.73 2.89 10.57
N PRO A 182 -7.92 3.41 10.26
CA PRO A 182 -8.49 4.51 11.02
C PRO A 182 -8.78 4.07 12.46
N THR A 183 -9.04 5.04 13.34
CA THR A 183 -9.47 4.73 14.70
C THR A 183 -10.75 3.87 14.66
N PRO A 184 -10.80 2.70 15.32
CA PRO A 184 -12.04 1.93 15.40
C PRO A 184 -13.11 2.76 16.13
N HIS A 185 -14.16 3.19 15.43
CA HIS A 185 -15.32 3.80 16.08
C HIS A 185 -16.13 2.70 16.78
N THR A 186 -16.42 2.89 18.06
CA THR A 186 -17.13 1.88 18.86
C THR A 186 -18.63 1.79 18.60
N SER A 187 -19.21 2.59 17.68
CA SER A 187 -20.68 2.69 17.61
C SER A 187 -21.33 2.94 16.26
N VAL A 188 -20.66 3.46 15.22
CA VAL A 188 -21.32 3.71 13.92
C VAL A 188 -20.27 3.65 12.80
N GLY A 189 -20.39 2.66 11.90
CA GLY A 189 -19.51 2.48 10.74
C GLY A 189 -18.42 1.43 10.97
N THR A 190 -18.33 0.45 10.07
CA THR A 190 -17.25 -0.56 10.04
C THR A 190 -15.95 0.12 9.63
N THR A 191 -15.17 0.60 10.61
CA THR A 191 -13.76 0.93 10.34
C THR A 191 -13.03 -0.37 9.99
N VAL A 192 -12.54 -0.48 8.76
CA VAL A 192 -11.79 -1.65 8.30
C VAL A 192 -10.32 -1.45 8.67
N MET A 193 -9.81 -2.30 9.57
CA MET A 193 -8.38 -2.43 9.79
C MET A 193 -7.81 -3.28 8.65
N HIS A 194 -6.79 -2.77 7.97
CA HIS A 194 -6.04 -3.47 6.93
C HIS A 194 -4.91 -4.27 7.55
N ARG A 195 -4.74 -5.51 7.08
CA ARG A 195 -3.65 -6.36 7.53
C ARG A 195 -2.33 -5.90 6.92
N ILE A 196 -1.34 -5.68 7.77
CA ILE A 196 0.06 -5.47 7.39
C ILE A 196 0.72 -6.82 7.15
N ALA A 197 0.72 -7.69 8.17
CA ALA A 197 1.43 -8.95 8.13
C ALA A 197 0.86 -9.95 9.13
N ASN A 198 1.07 -11.24 8.88
CA ASN A 198 0.93 -12.30 9.89
C ASN A 198 2.31 -12.92 10.09
N VAL A 199 2.78 -12.98 11.34
CA VAL A 199 4.09 -13.52 11.70
C VAL A 199 3.90 -14.72 12.61
N GLN A 200 4.59 -15.82 12.30
CA GLN A 200 4.65 -16.98 13.19
C GLN A 200 5.71 -16.76 14.26
N PHE A 201 5.32 -16.89 15.53
CA PHE A 201 6.23 -16.81 16.67
C PHE A 201 6.79 -18.19 16.99
N ALA A 202 8.07 -18.25 17.35
CA ALA A 202 8.70 -19.42 17.93
C ALA A 202 8.00 -19.82 19.24
N LEU A 203 7.96 -21.13 19.49
CA LEU A 203 7.35 -21.68 20.70
C LEU A 203 8.34 -21.66 21.86
N ASP A 204 7.86 -21.29 23.04
CA ASP A 204 8.57 -21.37 24.34
C ASP A 204 9.97 -20.72 24.40
N LYS A 205 10.28 -19.85 23.42
CA LYS A 205 11.55 -19.17 23.29
C LYS A 205 11.34 -17.71 22.94
N MET A 206 11.76 -16.82 23.83
CA MET A 206 11.68 -15.38 23.63
C MET A 206 12.38 -14.98 22.31
N GLY A 207 11.63 -14.29 21.45
CA GLY A 207 12.12 -13.72 20.20
C GLY A 207 11.66 -12.28 20.03
N THR A 208 12.33 -11.54 19.15
CA THR A 208 11.88 -10.23 18.67
C THR A 208 11.49 -10.36 17.21
N TYR A 209 10.25 -10.03 16.90
CA TYR A 209 9.68 -10.13 15.56
C TYR A 209 9.44 -8.73 15.02
N GLU A 210 10.13 -8.40 13.93
CA GLU A 210 10.05 -7.10 13.27
C GLU A 210 9.20 -7.20 12.00
N VAL A 211 8.29 -6.24 11.84
CA VAL A 211 7.55 -5.99 10.61
C VAL A 211 7.82 -4.55 10.19
N VAL A 212 8.34 -4.37 8.98
CA VAL A 212 8.49 -3.04 8.37
C VAL A 212 7.36 -2.82 7.38
N SER A 213 6.61 -1.73 7.54
CA SER A 213 5.49 -1.39 6.65
C SER A 213 5.29 0.11 6.54
N HIS A 214 4.79 0.55 5.38
CA HIS A 214 4.28 1.91 5.21
C HIS A 214 3.02 2.12 6.06
N LEU A 215 3.01 3.19 6.86
CA LEU A 215 1.88 3.67 7.64
C LEU A 215 1.53 5.09 7.18
N ASP A 216 0.24 5.39 7.15
CA ASP A 216 -0.25 6.73 6.82
C ASP A 216 -0.37 7.57 8.10
N ALA A 217 -0.13 8.88 8.02
CA ALA A 217 -0.32 9.79 9.15
C ALA A 217 -1.74 9.65 9.72
N GLY A 218 -1.84 9.51 11.05
CA GLY A 218 -3.10 9.27 11.74
C GLY A 218 -3.52 7.80 11.83
N ASP A 219 -2.82 6.86 11.17
CA ASP A 219 -3.09 5.43 11.31
C ASP A 219 -3.04 4.99 12.78
N PHE A 220 -3.99 4.12 13.11
CA PHE A 220 -4.04 3.32 14.32
C PHE A 220 -3.40 1.97 14.06
N LEU A 221 -2.63 1.46 15.03
CA LEU A 221 -2.03 0.14 14.96
C LEU A 221 -2.74 -0.81 15.92
N SER A 222 -2.99 -2.03 15.46
CA SER A 222 -3.45 -3.13 16.29
C SER A 222 -2.61 -4.36 16.01
N ILE A 223 -2.27 -5.07 17.07
CA ILE A 223 -1.59 -6.34 16.96
C ILE A 223 -2.49 -7.39 17.60
N ARG A 224 -2.68 -8.50 16.88
CA ARG A 224 -3.77 -9.44 17.11
C ARG A 224 -3.21 -10.84 17.23
N PHE A 225 -3.66 -11.57 18.24
CA PHE A 225 -3.45 -13.01 18.29
C PHE A 225 -4.44 -13.69 17.32
N VAL A 226 -3.93 -14.21 16.19
CA VAL A 226 -4.76 -14.61 15.03
C VAL A 226 -5.43 -15.95 15.23
N ASN A 227 -4.69 -16.94 15.72
CA ASN A 227 -5.11 -18.33 15.83
C ASN A 227 -5.05 -18.84 17.26
N GLY A 228 -5.46 -18.00 18.21
CA GLY A 228 -5.84 -18.49 19.53
C GLY A 228 -6.94 -19.52 19.36
N THR A 229 -6.80 -20.67 20.00
CA THR A 229 -7.76 -21.76 19.97
C THR A 229 -8.02 -22.24 21.39
N MET A 230 -9.28 -22.45 21.74
CA MET A 230 -9.73 -22.83 23.07
C MET A 230 -10.37 -24.21 23.02
N ASN A 231 -9.91 -25.09 23.90
CA ASN A 231 -10.55 -26.37 24.09
C ASN A 231 -11.93 -26.15 24.73
N ARG A 232 -12.99 -26.39 23.96
CA ARG A 232 -14.37 -26.18 24.40
C ARG A 232 -14.81 -27.10 25.54
N ARG A 233 -14.13 -28.23 25.76
CA ARG A 233 -14.48 -29.21 26.82
C ARG A 233 -13.95 -28.82 28.19
N ASN A 234 -12.73 -28.28 28.28
CA ASN A 234 -12.08 -27.94 29.56
C ASN A 234 -11.74 -26.45 29.71
N LYS A 235 -12.11 -25.60 28.73
CA LYS A 235 -11.81 -24.16 28.67
C LYS A 235 -10.31 -23.81 28.72
N ASN A 236 -9.42 -24.75 28.42
CA ASN A 236 -7.98 -24.50 28.37
C ASN A 236 -7.59 -24.04 26.95
N PRO A 237 -6.86 -22.92 26.77
CA PRO A 237 -6.34 -22.53 25.46
C PRO A 237 -5.29 -23.55 24.96
N TYR A 238 -5.44 -24.02 23.72
CA TYR A 238 -4.41 -24.82 23.03
C TYR A 238 -3.21 -23.97 22.64
N ASN A 239 -3.48 -22.77 22.11
CA ASN A 239 -2.47 -21.78 21.78
C ASN A 239 -2.61 -20.56 22.69
N ARG A 240 -1.48 -20.09 23.23
CA ARG A 240 -1.35 -18.85 23.99
C ARG A 240 -0.20 -18.04 23.41
N LEU A 241 -0.18 -16.75 23.73
CA LEU A 241 0.84 -15.84 23.25
C LEU A 241 1.39 -15.04 24.41
N LEU A 242 2.67 -15.19 24.74
CA LEU A 242 3.35 -14.29 25.67
C LEU A 242 3.87 -13.07 24.89
N VAL A 243 3.47 -11.89 25.34
CA VAL A 243 4.02 -10.61 24.88
C VAL A 243 4.83 -10.01 26.01
N HIS A 244 6.07 -9.61 25.72
CA HIS A 244 6.95 -8.91 26.65
C HIS A 244 6.90 -7.39 26.42
N SER A 245 7.03 -6.96 25.17
CA SER A 245 7.00 -5.54 24.79
C SER A 245 6.62 -5.33 23.34
N LEU A 246 6.19 -4.09 23.04
CA LEU A 246 6.00 -3.56 21.69
C LEU A 246 6.90 -2.34 21.53
N GLU A 247 7.66 -2.27 20.45
CA GLU A 247 8.42 -1.10 20.04
C GLU A 247 8.00 -0.68 18.63
N ILE A 248 7.89 0.63 18.41
CA ILE A 248 7.61 1.23 17.11
C ILE A 248 8.67 2.30 16.83
N GLU A 249 9.27 2.24 15.65
CA GLU A 249 10.27 3.19 15.18
C GLU A 249 9.93 3.67 13.77
N GLY A 250 9.89 4.98 13.58
CA GLY A 250 9.75 5.59 12.25
C GLY A 250 9.22 7.04 12.26
N PRO A 251 9.06 7.67 11.09
CA PRO A 251 9.32 7.09 9.78
C PRO A 251 10.79 6.69 9.61
N LEU A 252 11.01 5.53 9.00
CA LEU A 252 12.29 5.03 8.53
C LEU A 252 12.49 5.64 7.15
N SER A 253 13.47 6.52 7.03
CA SER A 253 13.92 7.03 5.74
C SER A 253 15.43 6.93 5.74
N GLU A 254 16.02 6.06 4.95
CA GLU A 254 17.48 6.10 4.77
C GLU A 254 17.85 7.35 3.96
N GLU A 255 16.98 7.74 3.03
CA GLU A 255 17.17 8.85 2.09
C GLU A 255 15.97 9.80 2.06
N TRP A 256 16.22 11.07 1.71
CA TRP A 256 15.19 12.09 1.58
C TRP A 256 15.43 12.97 0.35
N PRO A 257 14.41 13.23 -0.49
CA PRO A 257 13.03 12.70 -0.46
C PRO A 257 12.96 11.15 -0.53
N PRO A 258 11.84 10.53 -0.15
CA PRO A 258 11.70 9.07 -0.23
C PRO A 258 11.98 8.51 -1.64
N ALA A 259 12.45 7.27 -1.75
CA ALA A 259 12.78 6.65 -3.05
C ALA A 259 11.64 6.72 -4.09
N ARG A 260 10.39 6.58 -3.63
CA ARG A 260 9.17 6.78 -4.45
C ARG A 260 9.03 8.20 -5.00
N THR A 261 9.41 9.23 -4.25
CA THR A 261 9.46 10.62 -4.73
C THR A 261 10.61 10.78 -5.72
N GLN A 262 11.79 10.24 -5.39
CA GLN A 262 13.00 10.33 -6.22
C GLN A 262 12.82 9.67 -7.60
N VAL A 263 11.91 8.71 -7.76
CA VAL A 263 11.55 8.17 -9.08
C VAL A 263 11.11 9.28 -10.04
N VAL A 264 10.42 10.30 -9.53
CA VAL A 264 9.89 11.44 -10.31
C VAL A 264 10.90 12.59 -10.34
N THR A 265 11.46 12.90 -9.18
CA THR A 265 12.26 14.12 -8.99
C THR A 265 13.77 13.90 -9.23
N GLY A 266 14.24 12.66 -9.14
CA GLY A 266 15.65 12.33 -8.98
C GLY A 266 16.14 12.53 -7.53
N PRO A 267 17.30 11.95 -7.17
CA PRO A 267 17.91 12.06 -5.84
C PRO A 267 18.43 13.47 -5.54
N ASP A 268 18.88 14.21 -6.56
CA ASP A 268 19.49 15.55 -6.42
C ASP A 268 18.49 16.70 -6.61
N PHE A 269 17.19 16.44 -6.42
CA PHE A 269 16.13 17.41 -6.68
C PHE A 269 16.19 18.59 -5.70
N ARG A 270 16.36 19.80 -6.24
CA ARG A 270 16.39 21.05 -5.48
C ARG A 270 15.26 21.98 -5.87
N ASN A 271 14.93 22.01 -7.15
CA ASN A 271 13.88 22.87 -7.69
C ASN A 271 13.33 22.33 -9.02
N VAL A 272 12.34 23.02 -9.55
CA VAL A 272 11.60 22.62 -10.76
C VAL A 272 12.48 22.48 -12.00
N ASP A 273 13.59 23.23 -12.11
CA ASP A 273 14.50 23.11 -13.26
C ASP A 273 15.19 21.74 -13.32
N ASP A 274 15.34 21.07 -12.18
CA ASP A 274 15.90 19.71 -12.14
C ASP A 274 15.00 18.68 -12.84
N LEU A 275 13.70 18.98 -13.04
CA LEU A 275 12.78 18.13 -13.80
C LEU A 275 13.22 17.94 -15.25
N LYS A 276 13.99 18.87 -15.83
CA LYS A 276 14.57 18.70 -17.18
C LYS A 276 15.45 17.45 -17.27
N LYS A 277 16.05 17.03 -16.13
CA LYS A 277 16.89 15.83 -16.03
C LYS A 277 16.11 14.60 -15.59
N SER A 278 15.16 14.76 -14.66
CA SER A 278 14.45 13.62 -14.07
C SER A 278 13.22 13.19 -14.88
N ALA A 279 12.46 14.12 -15.45
CA ALA A 279 11.23 13.82 -16.19
C ALA A 279 11.44 12.84 -17.36
N PRO A 280 12.50 12.94 -18.18
CA PRO A 280 12.73 11.94 -19.24
C PRO A 280 12.92 10.52 -18.70
N LYS A 281 13.56 10.37 -17.53
CA LYS A 281 13.79 9.07 -16.88
C LYS A 281 12.50 8.52 -16.29
N PHE A 282 11.74 9.38 -15.62
CA PHE A 282 10.44 9.03 -15.05
C PHE A 282 9.45 8.58 -16.13
N LEU A 283 9.23 9.43 -17.14
CA LEU A 283 8.30 9.16 -18.24
C LEU A 283 8.71 7.92 -19.04
N ARG A 284 10.02 7.68 -19.23
CA ARG A 284 10.49 6.45 -19.87
C ARG A 284 10.06 5.19 -19.13
N ARG A 285 10.12 5.21 -17.80
CA ARG A 285 9.66 4.08 -16.97
C ARG A 285 8.14 3.98 -16.99
N ALA A 286 7.43 5.09 -16.82
CA ALA A 286 5.97 5.12 -16.79
C ALA A 286 5.35 4.64 -18.12
N TYR A 287 5.83 5.15 -19.25
CA TYR A 287 5.30 4.81 -20.58
C TYR A 287 5.96 3.57 -21.19
N ARG A 288 6.97 2.99 -20.51
CA ARG A 288 7.72 1.79 -20.94
C ARG A 288 8.34 1.93 -22.34
N ARG A 289 8.59 3.16 -22.77
CA ARG A 289 9.27 3.53 -24.03
C ARG A 289 9.98 4.87 -23.88
N PRO A 290 10.92 5.22 -24.78
CA PRO A 290 11.44 6.58 -24.83
C PRO A 290 10.30 7.62 -24.97
N PRO A 291 10.21 8.62 -24.09
CA PRO A 291 9.20 9.67 -24.20
C PRO A 291 9.56 10.66 -25.31
N THR A 292 8.55 11.29 -25.90
CA THR A 292 8.72 12.36 -26.88
C THR A 292 9.10 13.68 -26.19
N LEU A 293 9.64 14.63 -26.97
CA LEU A 293 9.93 15.97 -26.44
C LEU A 293 8.67 16.69 -25.96
N ASP A 294 7.54 16.48 -26.64
CA ASP A 294 6.26 17.10 -26.28
C ASP A 294 5.71 16.53 -24.97
N GLU A 295 5.87 15.22 -24.72
CA GLU A 295 5.50 14.57 -23.46
C GLU A 295 6.32 15.11 -22.28
N ILE A 296 7.63 15.26 -22.47
CA ILE A 296 8.53 15.83 -21.46
C ILE A 296 8.15 17.30 -21.19
N THR A 297 7.94 18.08 -22.25
CA THR A 297 7.60 19.50 -22.16
C THR A 297 6.26 19.67 -21.47
N PHE A 298 5.24 18.90 -21.83
CA PHE A 298 3.94 18.93 -21.20
C PHE A 298 4.02 18.66 -19.69
N PHE A 299 4.75 17.62 -19.29
CA PHE A 299 4.92 17.28 -17.87
C PHE A 299 5.52 18.46 -17.09
N ILE A 300 6.61 19.05 -17.59
CA ILE A 300 7.30 20.17 -16.93
C ILE A 300 6.42 21.43 -16.91
N ASP A 301 5.78 21.76 -18.03
CA ASP A 301 4.91 22.93 -18.17
C ASP A 301 3.68 22.84 -17.27
N LEU A 302 3.13 21.64 -17.06
CA LEU A 302 2.02 21.42 -16.14
C LEU A 302 2.41 21.77 -14.70
N VAL A 303 3.58 21.29 -14.25
CA VAL A 303 4.12 21.64 -12.92
C VAL A 303 4.35 23.15 -12.81
N GLN A 304 5.01 23.76 -13.80
CA GLN A 304 5.32 25.19 -13.79
C GLN A 304 4.06 26.07 -13.80
N ARG A 305 3.02 25.67 -14.54
CA ARG A 305 1.75 26.41 -14.59
C ARG A 305 1.08 26.41 -13.22
N ARG A 306 1.03 25.26 -12.53
CA ARG A 306 0.46 25.16 -11.18
C ARG A 306 1.21 25.98 -10.15
N LEU A 307 2.53 26.03 -10.24
CA LEU A 307 3.33 26.90 -9.38
C LEU A 307 3.00 28.39 -9.60
N LYS A 308 2.77 28.82 -10.85
CA LYS A 308 2.33 30.20 -11.16
C LYS A 308 0.93 30.51 -10.61
N GLU A 309 0.11 29.48 -10.41
CA GLU A 309 -1.21 29.58 -9.78
C GLU A 309 -1.15 29.52 -8.24
N ASN A 310 0.05 29.63 -7.64
CA ASN A 310 0.32 29.59 -6.20
C ASN A 310 0.06 28.24 -5.51
N TYR A 311 0.03 27.13 -6.26
CA TYR A 311 0.08 25.80 -5.65
C TYR A 311 1.50 25.47 -5.20
N SER A 312 1.62 24.60 -4.20
CA SER A 312 2.92 24.10 -3.76
C SER A 312 3.59 23.22 -4.83
N LEU A 313 4.90 23.02 -4.71
CA LEU A 313 5.65 22.12 -5.59
C LEU A 313 5.17 20.67 -5.49
N GLU A 314 4.79 20.25 -4.28
CA GLU A 314 4.21 18.94 -4.02
C GLU A 314 2.90 18.76 -4.79
N GLU A 315 1.91 19.62 -4.57
CA GLU A 315 0.61 19.58 -5.28
C GLU A 315 0.77 19.66 -6.81
N SER A 316 1.75 20.45 -7.27
CA SER A 316 2.03 20.61 -8.70
C SER A 316 2.58 19.33 -9.33
N LEU A 317 3.48 18.64 -8.63
CA LEU A 317 4.03 17.34 -9.06
C LEU A 317 3.00 16.23 -8.95
N GLU A 318 2.21 16.22 -7.88
CA GLU A 318 1.12 15.26 -7.69
C GLU A 318 0.16 15.30 -8.88
N LEU A 319 -0.25 16.50 -9.30
CA LEU A 319 -1.10 16.66 -10.47
C LEU A 319 -0.42 16.13 -11.74
N ALA A 320 0.85 16.45 -11.97
CA ALA A 320 1.54 15.99 -13.17
C ALA A 320 1.67 14.47 -13.21
N VAL A 321 1.96 13.84 -12.07
CA VAL A 321 2.00 12.37 -11.93
C VAL A 321 0.61 11.76 -12.12
N GLN A 322 -0.43 12.34 -11.52
CA GLN A 322 -1.81 11.89 -11.72
C GLN A 322 -2.17 11.83 -13.21
N TYR A 323 -1.77 12.83 -13.99
CA TYR A 323 -2.03 12.88 -15.43
C TYR A 323 -1.26 11.81 -16.20
N VAL A 324 0.01 11.57 -15.84
CA VAL A 324 0.81 10.48 -16.40
C VAL A 324 0.14 9.13 -16.14
N LEU A 325 -0.35 8.87 -14.92
CA LEU A 325 -0.95 7.59 -14.54
C LEU A 325 -2.35 7.36 -15.12
N ALA A 326 -2.99 8.40 -15.66
CA ALA A 326 -4.27 8.34 -16.35
C ALA A 326 -4.13 8.50 -17.87
N SER A 327 -2.91 8.64 -18.40
CA SER A 327 -2.68 8.84 -19.83
C SER A 327 -2.79 7.53 -20.61
N PRO A 328 -3.14 7.59 -21.91
CA PRO A 328 -3.16 6.40 -22.75
C PRO A 328 -1.82 5.67 -22.80
N GLU A 329 -0.71 6.41 -22.81
CA GLU A 329 0.65 5.87 -22.85
C GLU A 329 0.98 5.02 -21.61
N PHE A 330 0.37 5.36 -20.47
CA PHE A 330 0.48 4.55 -19.26
C PHE A 330 -0.54 3.41 -19.21
N LEU A 331 -1.78 3.65 -19.64
CA LEU A 331 -2.87 2.69 -19.50
C LEU A 331 -2.90 1.59 -20.55
N TYR A 332 -2.32 1.82 -21.72
CA TYR A 332 -2.39 0.89 -22.83
C TYR A 332 -1.01 0.37 -23.24
N LEU A 333 -1.00 -0.89 -23.64
CA LEU A 333 0.12 -1.55 -24.31
C LEU A 333 -0.16 -1.48 -25.81
N GLU A 334 0.70 -0.77 -26.54
CA GLU A 334 0.67 -0.77 -28.00
C GLU A 334 1.28 -2.09 -28.51
N GLU A 335 0.46 -2.99 -29.03
CA GLU A 335 0.94 -4.16 -29.74
C GLU A 335 0.97 -3.89 -31.25
N LYS A 336 2.13 -3.46 -31.76
CA LYS A 336 2.30 -3.29 -33.21
C LYS A 336 2.36 -4.66 -33.89
N PRO A 337 1.59 -4.91 -34.98
CA PRO A 337 1.72 -6.13 -35.77
C PRO A 337 3.05 -6.09 -36.52
N GLY A 338 3.81 -7.18 -36.44
CA GLY A 338 5.13 -7.31 -37.07
C GLY A 338 6.18 -7.90 -36.11
N PRO A 339 7.46 -7.89 -36.50
CA PRO A 339 8.54 -8.28 -35.61
C PRO A 339 8.53 -7.38 -34.37
N LEU A 340 8.48 -7.98 -33.19
CA LEU A 340 8.49 -7.24 -31.92
C LEU A 340 9.86 -6.60 -31.71
N ASP A 341 9.87 -5.36 -31.23
CA ASP A 341 11.08 -4.77 -30.70
C ASP A 341 11.39 -5.30 -29.28
N ASP A 342 12.62 -5.09 -28.81
CA ASP A 342 13.08 -5.61 -27.51
C ASP A 342 12.21 -5.11 -26.34
N TYR A 343 11.61 -3.92 -26.44
CA TYR A 343 10.74 -3.36 -25.40
C TYR A 343 9.38 -4.06 -25.37
N ALA A 344 8.81 -4.36 -26.53
CA ALA A 344 7.57 -5.10 -26.66
C ALA A 344 7.73 -6.54 -26.15
N ILE A 345 8.86 -7.20 -26.43
CA ILE A 345 9.17 -8.53 -25.90
C ILE A 345 9.29 -8.49 -24.37
N ALA A 346 10.05 -7.56 -23.81
CA ALA A 346 10.26 -7.43 -22.37
C ALA A 346 8.94 -7.14 -21.62
N SER A 347 8.11 -6.24 -22.16
CA SER A 347 6.81 -5.91 -21.56
C SER A 347 5.89 -7.14 -21.55
N ARG A 348 5.77 -7.84 -22.68
CA ARG A 348 4.93 -9.04 -22.79
C ARG A 348 5.38 -10.16 -21.84
N LEU A 349 6.69 -10.40 -21.72
CA LEU A 349 7.22 -11.39 -20.79
C LEU A 349 6.92 -11.01 -19.32
N SER A 350 7.06 -9.73 -18.96
CA SER A 350 6.75 -9.24 -17.61
C SER A 350 5.28 -9.44 -17.26
N TYR A 351 4.36 -9.06 -18.14
CA TYR A 351 2.92 -9.20 -17.89
C TYR A 351 2.43 -10.66 -17.96
N PHE A 352 3.07 -11.50 -18.78
CA PHE A 352 2.83 -12.96 -18.77
C PHE A 352 3.21 -13.58 -17.41
N LEU A 353 4.36 -13.22 -16.84
CA LEU A 353 4.79 -13.74 -15.53
C LEU A 353 3.93 -13.23 -14.37
N TRP A 354 3.28 -12.08 -14.53
CA TRP A 354 2.38 -11.51 -13.52
C TRP A 354 0.93 -11.99 -13.61
N SER A 355 0.59 -12.75 -14.66
CA SER A 355 -0.75 -13.32 -14.88
C SER A 355 -0.84 -14.82 -14.59
N SER A 356 0.22 -15.42 -14.02
CA SER A 356 0.33 -16.86 -13.68
C SER A 356 -0.07 -17.20 -12.25
#